data_AF-A0AAN9SMZ6-F1
#
_entry.id   AF-A0AAN9SMZ6-F1
#
_cell.length_a   1.000
_cell.length_b   1.000
_cell.length_c   1.000
_cell.angle_alpha   90.00
_cell.angle_beta   90.00
_cell.angle_gamma   90.00
#
_symmetry.space_group_name_H-M   'P 1'
#
loop_
_entity.id
_entity.type
_entity.pdbx_description
1 polymer ?
#
loop_
_entity_poly.entity_id
_entity_poly.type
_entity_poly.pdbx_seq_one_letter_code
_entity_poly.pdbx_strand_id
1 'polypeptide(L)'
;MSQSTIFLVINSTIKFKAVSSMTKTKRLLTLFLRFLAIGATIAAVIVMVTSHDSSEVFNLTFTAKYSNQQAFKYFVIAEAIACAYSLILLFTSPQNSLWRLVMILDVVIAMLLSSSVSAALAIAHVGKKGNTHAGWLPICGQVPKFCDHVTGALIAGFAAAIIYFLLIFSSLYSAQSSLFPLN
;
A
#
# COMPACT_ATOMS: atom_id res chain seq x y z
N MET A 1 54.31 -17.02 11.38
CA MET A 1 52.92 -17.03 10.89
C MET A 1 52.33 -15.66 11.24
N SER A 2 52.14 -14.82 10.21
CA SER A 2 52.19 -13.35 10.31
C SER A 2 50.99 -12.71 11.01
N GLN A 3 51.25 -11.67 11.81
CA GLN A 3 50.26 -10.81 12.48
C GLN A 3 49.22 -10.24 11.49
N SER A 4 49.61 -10.06 10.22
CA SER A 4 48.74 -9.61 9.12
C SER A 4 47.62 -10.60 8.76
N THR A 5 47.83 -11.91 8.92
CA THR A 5 46.82 -12.94 8.63
C THR A 5 45.71 -12.94 9.68
N ILE A 6 46.06 -12.72 10.95
CA ILE A 6 45.11 -12.64 12.07
C ILE A 6 44.24 -11.38 11.94
N PHE A 7 44.84 -10.25 11.58
CA PHE A 7 44.12 -8.99 11.38
C PHE A 7 43.09 -9.06 10.23
N LEU A 8 43.44 -9.74 9.13
CA LEU A 8 42.54 -9.97 7.98
C LEU A 8 41.35 -10.87 8.33
N VAL A 9 41.55 -11.91 9.14
CA VAL A 9 40.47 -12.82 9.58
C VAL A 9 39.51 -12.12 10.56
N ILE A 10 40.03 -11.31 11.47
CA ILE A 10 39.22 -10.52 12.41
C ILE A 10 38.39 -9.46 11.66
N ASN A 11 39.00 -8.74 10.72
CA ASN A 11 38.28 -7.74 9.92
C ASN A 11 37.19 -8.40 9.04
N SER A 12 37.48 -9.58 8.46
CA SER A 12 36.51 -10.33 7.66
C SER A 12 35.34 -10.87 8.49
N THR A 13 35.58 -11.36 9.70
CA THR A 13 34.53 -11.86 10.60
C THR A 13 33.68 -10.73 11.19
N ILE A 14 34.28 -9.57 11.49
CA ILE A 14 33.54 -8.35 11.90
C ILE A 14 32.68 -7.84 10.74
N LYS A 15 33.23 -7.75 9.53
CA LYS A 15 32.49 -7.34 8.33
C LYS A 15 31.34 -8.31 8.03
N PHE A 16 31.55 -9.62 8.19
CA PHE A 16 30.51 -10.64 8.01
C PHE A 16 29.43 -10.58 9.11
N LYS A 17 29.80 -10.29 10.37
CA LYS A 17 28.85 -10.11 11.47
C LYS A 17 28.05 -8.80 11.33
N ALA A 18 28.67 -7.73 10.84
CA ALA A 18 28.00 -6.47 10.52
C ALA A 18 27.05 -6.60 9.31
N VAL A 19 27.46 -7.29 8.25
CA VAL A 19 26.64 -7.57 7.06
C VAL A 19 25.46 -8.51 7.38
N SER A 20 25.65 -9.52 8.24
CA SER A 20 24.56 -10.41 8.68
C SER A 20 23.56 -9.73 9.63
N SER A 21 24.01 -8.76 10.44
CA SER A 21 23.14 -7.90 11.26
C SER A 21 22.31 -6.95 10.38
N MET A 22 22.94 -6.27 9.42
CA MET A 22 22.28 -5.30 8.55
C MET A 22 21.25 -5.95 7.61
N THR A 23 21.51 -7.17 7.13
CA THR A 23 20.55 -7.95 6.31
C THR A 23 19.36 -8.47 7.12
N LYS A 24 19.56 -8.88 8.39
CA LYS A 24 18.46 -9.23 9.29
C LYS A 24 17.55 -8.05 9.59
N THR A 25 18.11 -6.88 9.92
CA THR A 25 17.33 -5.68 10.23
C THR A 25 16.53 -5.20 9.01
N LYS A 26 17.14 -5.20 7.81
CA LYS A 26 16.41 -4.89 6.56
C LYS A 26 15.27 -5.88 6.30
N ARG A 27 15.51 -7.17 6.49
CA ARG A 27 14.47 -8.20 6.31
C ARG A 27 13.32 -8.05 7.31
N LEU A 28 13.62 -7.79 8.58
CA LEU A 28 12.62 -7.50 9.62
C LEU A 28 11.82 -6.24 9.30
N LEU A 29 12.48 -5.17 8.86
CA LEU A 29 11.82 -3.93 8.46
C LEU A 29 10.89 -4.15 7.26
N THR A 30 11.35 -4.81 6.20
CA THR A 30 10.51 -5.13 5.03
C THR A 30 9.31 -6.00 5.40
N LEU A 31 9.49 -6.99 6.28
CA LEU A 31 8.39 -7.81 6.78
C LEU A 31 7.39 -6.96 7.58
N PHE A 32 7.88 -6.09 8.48
CA PHE A 32 7.03 -5.21 9.27
C PHE A 32 6.23 -4.23 8.40
N LEU A 33 6.85 -3.59 7.41
CA LEU A 33 6.14 -2.72 6.47
C LEU A 33 5.09 -3.50 5.67
N ARG A 34 5.36 -4.75 5.27
CA ARG A 34 4.36 -5.59 4.59
C ARG A 34 3.18 -5.93 5.49
N PHE A 35 3.41 -6.26 6.76
CA PHE A 35 2.33 -6.45 7.73
C PHE A 35 1.48 -5.18 7.89
N LEU A 36 2.13 -4.02 7.97
CA LEU A 36 1.44 -2.75 8.06
C LEU A 36 0.61 -2.45 6.80
N ALA A 37 1.16 -2.75 5.61
CA ALA A 37 0.46 -2.62 4.33
C ALA A 37 -0.76 -3.55 4.24
N ILE A 38 -0.63 -4.80 4.69
CA ILE A 38 -1.76 -5.75 4.76
C ILE A 38 -2.84 -5.20 5.71
N GLY A 39 -2.46 -4.73 6.89
CA GLY A 39 -3.39 -4.12 7.84
C GLY A 39 -4.12 -2.92 7.26
N ALA A 40 -3.40 -2.02 6.58
CA ALA A 40 -3.97 -0.83 5.96
C ALA A 40 -4.92 -1.16 4.80
N THR A 41 -4.52 -2.07 3.90
CA THR A 41 -5.35 -2.50 2.76
C THR A 41 -6.61 -3.25 3.21
N ILE A 42 -6.48 -4.14 4.20
CA ILE A 42 -7.63 -4.82 4.81
C ILE A 42 -8.56 -3.81 5.48
N ALA A 43 -8.03 -2.85 6.25
CA ALA A 43 -8.84 -1.82 6.87
C ALA A 43 -9.57 -0.97 5.82
N ALA A 44 -8.90 -0.57 4.73
CA ALA A 44 -9.50 0.17 3.63
C ALA A 44 -10.64 -0.63 2.99
N VAL A 45 -10.42 -1.91 2.67
CA VAL A 45 -11.43 -2.79 2.09
C VAL A 45 -12.60 -3.02 3.05
N ILE A 46 -12.34 -3.33 4.31
CA ILE A 46 -13.40 -3.58 5.31
C ILE A 46 -14.23 -2.32 5.51
N VAL A 47 -13.61 -1.15 5.70
CA VAL A 47 -14.35 0.10 5.87
C VAL A 47 -15.19 0.38 4.62
N MET A 48 -14.63 0.20 3.42
CA MET A 48 -15.32 0.45 2.15
C MET A 48 -16.46 -0.54 1.86
N VAL A 49 -16.29 -1.82 2.22
CA VAL A 49 -17.30 -2.88 2.05
C VAL A 49 -18.38 -2.79 3.14
N THR A 50 -17.99 -2.45 4.36
CA THR A 50 -18.90 -2.25 5.50
C THR A 50 -19.67 -0.94 5.38
N SER A 51 -19.27 -0.03 4.49
CA SER A 51 -20.04 1.15 4.08
C SER A 51 -21.35 0.80 3.34
N HIS A 52 -21.89 -0.39 3.51
CA HIS A 52 -23.11 -0.85 2.86
C HIS A 52 -24.36 -0.35 3.60
N ASP A 53 -24.54 0.96 3.67
CA ASP A 53 -25.78 1.56 4.19
C ASP A 53 -26.68 1.98 3.04
N SER A 54 -27.84 1.33 2.95
CA SER A 54 -28.97 1.73 2.12
C SER A 54 -29.85 2.63 2.98
N SER A 55 -29.71 3.95 2.85
CA SER A 55 -30.54 4.92 3.56
C SER A 55 -31.60 5.48 2.61
N GLU A 56 -32.88 5.19 2.88
CA GLU A 56 -34.01 5.85 2.21
C GLU A 56 -34.12 7.30 2.69
N VAL A 57 -34.07 8.26 1.77
CA VAL A 57 -34.31 9.68 2.08
C VAL A 57 -35.27 10.24 1.02
N PHE A 58 -36.47 10.67 1.47
CA PHE A 58 -37.44 11.46 0.69
C PHE A 58 -38.19 10.76 -0.47
N ASN A 59 -38.75 9.55 -0.26
CA ASN A 59 -39.62 8.87 -1.25
C ASN A 59 -38.96 8.66 -2.64
N LEU A 60 -37.64 8.82 -2.71
CA LEU A 60 -36.77 8.61 -3.85
C LEU A 60 -35.61 7.76 -3.35
N THR A 61 -35.56 6.50 -3.77
CA THR A 61 -34.59 5.50 -3.31
C THR A 61 -33.21 5.79 -3.90
N PHE A 62 -32.45 6.73 -3.32
CA PHE A 62 -31.05 6.93 -3.68
C PHE A 62 -30.18 5.81 -3.09
N THR A 63 -30.20 4.67 -3.75
CA THR A 63 -29.27 3.55 -3.50
C THR A 63 -27.86 3.97 -3.98
N ALA A 64 -27.15 4.73 -3.17
CA ALA A 64 -25.73 4.99 -3.36
C ALA A 64 -24.93 3.78 -2.84
N LYS A 65 -25.07 2.63 -3.51
CA LYS A 65 -24.22 1.46 -3.25
C LYS A 65 -22.81 1.75 -3.74
N TYR A 66 -21.80 1.29 -3.00
CA TYR A 66 -20.42 1.17 -3.50
C TYR A 66 -20.36 0.47 -4.87
N SER A 67 -21.30 -0.45 -5.14
CA SER A 67 -21.44 -1.17 -6.42
C SER A 67 -21.99 -0.33 -7.59
N ASN A 68 -22.57 0.84 -7.33
CA ASN A 68 -23.09 1.74 -8.38
C ASN A 68 -22.05 2.76 -8.86
N GLN A 69 -20.94 2.92 -8.15
CA GLN A 69 -19.86 3.85 -8.53
C GLN A 69 -18.61 3.07 -8.92
N GLN A 70 -18.30 3.07 -10.22
CA GLN A 70 -17.19 2.28 -10.79
C GLN A 70 -15.84 2.58 -10.11
N ALA A 71 -15.60 3.82 -9.69
CA ALA A 71 -14.36 4.24 -9.04
C ALA A 71 -14.15 3.54 -7.68
N PHE A 72 -15.21 3.39 -6.88
CA PHE A 72 -15.12 2.72 -5.58
C PHE A 72 -14.93 1.22 -5.72
N LYS A 73 -15.55 0.59 -6.72
CA LYS A 73 -15.29 -0.82 -7.05
C LYS A 73 -13.83 -1.03 -7.44
N TYR A 74 -13.30 -0.14 -8.29
CA TYR A 74 -11.90 -0.20 -8.72
C TYR A 74 -10.93 -0.08 -7.54
N PHE A 75 -11.18 0.86 -6.62
CA PHE A 75 -10.41 1.01 -5.38
C PHE A 75 -10.40 -0.27 -4.53
N VAL A 76 -11.57 -0.86 -4.24
CA VAL A 76 -11.66 -2.09 -3.45
C VAL A 76 -10.95 -3.27 -4.13
N ILE A 77 -11.09 -3.42 -5.44
CA ILE A 77 -10.42 -4.48 -6.21
C ILE A 77 -8.90 -4.29 -6.17
N ALA A 78 -8.41 -3.06 -6.36
CA ALA A 78 -6.98 -2.76 -6.32
C ALA A 78 -6.36 -3.05 -4.94
N GLU A 79 -7.00 -2.60 -3.86
CA GLU A 79 -6.58 -2.87 -2.48
C GLU A 79 -6.60 -4.37 -2.16
N ALA A 80 -7.62 -5.12 -2.64
CA ALA A 80 -7.70 -6.56 -2.48
C ALA A 80 -6.56 -7.30 -3.21
N ILE A 81 -6.22 -6.90 -4.43
CA ILE A 81 -5.09 -7.45 -5.19
C ILE A 81 -3.78 -7.19 -4.43
N ALA A 82 -3.58 -5.98 -3.90
CA ALA A 82 -2.40 -5.63 -3.12
C ALA A 82 -2.27 -6.48 -1.84
N CYS A 83 -3.37 -6.69 -1.13
CA CYS A 83 -3.42 -7.57 0.05
C CYS A 83 -3.06 -9.02 -0.31
N ALA A 84 -3.67 -9.58 -1.36
CA ALA A 84 -3.39 -10.95 -1.81
C ALA A 84 -1.91 -11.10 -2.21
N TYR A 85 -1.37 -10.13 -2.96
CA TYR A 85 0.04 -10.10 -3.34
C TYR A 85 0.98 -10.07 -2.12
N SER A 86 0.68 -9.22 -1.14
CA SER A 86 1.48 -9.12 0.09
C SER A 86 1.43 -10.40 0.93
N LEU A 87 0.28 -11.08 1.00
CA LEU A 87 0.16 -12.38 1.65
C LEU A 87 0.97 -13.46 0.92
N ILE A 88 0.87 -13.54 -0.41
CA ILE A 88 1.64 -14.51 -1.20
C ILE A 88 3.14 -14.36 -0.96
N LEU A 89 3.63 -13.12 -0.88
CA LEU A 89 5.04 -12.84 -0.59
C LEU A 89 5.45 -13.08 0.85
N LEU A 90 4.52 -13.03 1.80
CA LEU A 90 4.77 -13.41 3.19
C LEU A 90 4.97 -14.93 3.31
N PHE A 91 4.17 -15.72 2.59
CA PHE A 91 4.24 -17.18 2.58
C PHE A 91 5.38 -17.72 1.69
N THR A 92 5.75 -16.99 0.63
CA THR A 92 6.82 -17.40 -0.27
C THR A 92 8.17 -16.98 0.30
N SER A 93 8.91 -17.92 0.90
CA SER A 93 10.29 -17.68 1.33
C SER A 93 11.14 -17.23 0.14
N PRO A 94 11.88 -16.10 0.23
CA PRO A 94 12.56 -15.53 -0.93
C PRO A 94 13.69 -16.45 -1.38
N GLN A 95 13.50 -17.17 -2.49
CA GLN A 95 14.62 -17.65 -3.29
C GLN A 95 15.28 -16.43 -3.96
N ASN A 96 16.61 -16.44 -3.92
CA ASN A 96 17.51 -15.34 -4.30
C ASN A 96 17.22 -14.78 -5.71
N SER A 97 16.71 -15.61 -6.61
CA SER A 97 16.40 -15.26 -8.00
C SER A 97 15.13 -14.39 -8.15
N LEU A 98 14.16 -14.51 -7.25
CA LEU A 98 12.86 -13.84 -7.38
C LEU A 98 12.86 -12.38 -6.92
N TRP A 99 13.92 -11.91 -6.25
CA TRP A 99 13.95 -10.56 -5.67
C TRP A 99 13.72 -9.46 -6.72
N ARG A 100 14.22 -9.63 -7.95
CA ARG A 100 14.03 -8.66 -9.04
C ARG A 100 12.59 -8.63 -9.55
N LEU A 101 11.90 -9.77 -9.57
CA LEU A 101 10.48 -9.84 -9.94
C LEU A 101 9.59 -9.24 -8.85
N VAL A 102 9.91 -9.50 -7.58
CA VAL A 102 9.21 -8.89 -6.44
C VAL A 102 9.28 -7.37 -6.54
N MET A 103 10.47 -6.81 -6.83
CA MET A 103 10.64 -5.36 -6.99
C MET A 103 9.77 -4.74 -8.09
N ILE A 104 9.71 -5.39 -9.26
CA ILE A 104 8.88 -4.91 -10.38
C ILE A 104 7.40 -4.97 -10.00
N LEU A 105 6.97 -6.08 -9.41
CA LEU A 105 5.58 -6.25 -8.98
C LEU A 105 5.18 -5.26 -7.88
N ASP A 106 6.07 -4.94 -6.93
CA ASP A 106 5.80 -3.96 -5.87
C ASP A 106 5.54 -2.56 -6.46
N VAL A 107 6.30 -2.16 -7.48
CA VAL A 107 6.09 -0.92 -8.23
C VAL A 107 4.76 -0.92 -8.97
N VAL A 108 4.41 -2.02 -9.64
CA VAL A 108 3.12 -2.17 -10.34
C VAL A 108 1.95 -2.04 -9.37
N ILE A 109 2.04 -2.68 -8.19
CA ILE A 109 1.00 -2.59 -7.16
C ILE A 109 0.89 -1.15 -6.62
N ALA A 110 2.01 -0.46 -6.36
CA ALA A 110 1.97 0.93 -5.90
C ALA A 110 1.34 1.89 -6.93
N MET A 111 1.61 1.68 -8.23
CA MET A 111 0.96 2.42 -9.32
C MET A 111 -0.55 2.11 -9.39
N LEU A 112 -0.93 0.85 -9.21
CA LEU A 112 -2.34 0.44 -9.21
C LEU A 112 -3.09 1.10 -8.05
N LEU A 113 -2.53 1.06 -6.84
CA LEU A 113 -3.11 1.66 -5.65
C LEU A 113 -3.27 3.17 -5.81
N SER A 114 -2.21 3.89 -6.20
CA SER A 114 -2.26 5.35 -6.39
C SER A 114 -3.28 5.79 -7.45
N SER A 115 -3.37 5.06 -8.57
CA SER A 115 -4.38 5.29 -9.61
C SER A 115 -5.80 5.12 -9.04
N SER A 116 -6.03 4.04 -8.29
CA SER A 116 -7.34 3.74 -7.72
C SER A 116 -7.79 4.74 -6.65
N VAL A 117 -6.88 5.17 -5.77
CA VAL A 117 -7.12 6.21 -4.76
C VAL A 117 -7.47 7.53 -5.43
N SER A 118 -6.76 7.90 -6.50
CA SER A 118 -7.01 9.14 -7.24
C SER A 118 -8.40 9.14 -7.89
N ALA A 119 -8.81 8.03 -8.50
CA ALA A 119 -10.13 7.88 -9.09
C ALA A 119 -11.25 7.95 -8.02
N ALA A 120 -11.07 7.24 -6.91
CA ALA A 120 -12.02 7.24 -5.80
C ALA A 120 -12.11 8.63 -5.13
N LEU A 121 -10.97 9.31 -4.96
CA LEU A 121 -10.90 10.66 -4.39
C LEU A 121 -11.61 11.67 -5.28
N ALA A 122 -11.47 11.59 -6.60
CA ALA A 122 -12.16 12.48 -7.53
C ALA A 122 -13.69 12.37 -7.37
N ILE A 123 -14.22 11.15 -7.34
CA ILE A 123 -15.66 10.92 -7.13
C ILE A 123 -16.10 11.34 -5.73
N ALA A 124 -15.29 11.06 -4.69
CA ALA A 124 -15.58 11.50 -3.32
C ALA A 124 -15.62 13.04 -3.20
N HIS A 125 -14.71 13.74 -3.87
CA HIS A 125 -14.68 15.20 -3.85
C HIS A 125 -15.90 15.81 -4.55
N VAL A 126 -16.29 15.26 -5.71
CA VAL A 126 -17.52 15.67 -6.40
C VAL A 126 -18.75 15.35 -5.55
N GLY A 127 -18.79 14.19 -4.87
CA GLY A 127 -19.89 13.82 -3.98
C GLY A 127 -20.03 14.73 -2.75
N LYS A 128 -18.91 15.26 -2.24
CA LYS A 128 -18.90 16.15 -1.06
C LYS A 128 -19.24 17.60 -1.41
N LYS A 129 -18.65 18.15 -2.47
CA LYS A 129 -18.79 19.57 -2.82
C LYS A 129 -19.91 19.83 -3.83
N GLY A 130 -20.29 18.82 -4.62
CA GLY A 130 -21.14 18.99 -5.79
C GLY A 130 -20.43 19.76 -6.90
N ASN A 131 -21.05 19.78 -8.09
CA ASN A 131 -20.67 20.67 -9.17
C ASN A 131 -21.93 21.15 -9.89
N THR A 132 -22.38 22.37 -9.58
CA THR A 132 -23.58 22.97 -10.16
C THR A 132 -23.48 23.13 -11.67
N HIS A 133 -22.27 23.35 -12.21
CA HIS A 133 -22.06 23.50 -13.66
C HIS A 133 -22.26 22.18 -14.43
N ALA A 134 -22.03 21.03 -13.79
CA ALA A 134 -22.28 19.71 -14.36
C ALA A 134 -23.61 19.10 -13.89
N GLY A 135 -24.44 19.85 -13.14
CA GLY A 135 -25.69 19.35 -12.56
C GLY A 135 -25.51 18.34 -11.41
N TRP A 136 -24.30 18.21 -10.85
CA TRP A 136 -24.02 17.29 -9.75
C TRP A 136 -24.36 17.94 -8.40
N LEU A 137 -25.37 17.41 -7.72
CA LEU A 137 -25.78 17.85 -6.38
C LEU A 137 -24.90 17.18 -5.31
N PRO A 138 -24.54 17.86 -4.19
CA PRO A 138 -23.80 17.24 -3.09
C PRO A 138 -24.60 16.11 -2.43
N ILE A 139 -24.06 14.90 -2.49
CA ILE A 139 -24.68 13.66 -1.96
C ILE A 139 -24.36 13.49 -0.47
N CYS A 140 -23.18 13.92 -0.03
CA CYS A 140 -22.75 13.78 1.36
C CYS A 140 -23.58 14.59 2.38
N GLY A 141 -24.39 15.55 1.92
CA GLY A 141 -25.35 16.26 2.77
C GLY A 141 -26.56 15.40 3.18
N GLN A 142 -26.90 14.38 2.39
CA GLN A 142 -28.04 13.49 2.62
C GLN A 142 -27.64 12.18 3.31
N VAL A 143 -26.42 11.68 3.03
CA VAL A 143 -25.87 10.42 3.60
C VAL A 143 -24.52 10.64 4.28
N PRO A 144 -24.47 11.38 5.40
CA PRO A 144 -23.21 11.75 6.06
C PRO A 144 -22.42 10.53 6.56
N LYS A 145 -23.09 9.51 7.12
CA LYS A 145 -22.44 8.28 7.62
C LYS A 145 -21.69 7.51 6.54
N PHE A 146 -22.27 7.40 5.34
CA PHE A 146 -21.62 6.77 4.20
C PHE A 146 -20.38 7.58 3.77
N CYS A 147 -20.52 8.90 3.71
CA CYS A 147 -19.43 9.79 3.30
C CYS A 147 -18.25 9.76 4.30
N ASP A 148 -18.52 9.66 5.60
CA ASP A 148 -17.49 9.52 6.63
C ASP A 148 -16.75 8.20 6.51
N HIS A 149 -17.46 7.08 6.31
CA HIS A 149 -16.81 5.80 6.07
C HIS A 149 -15.97 5.79 4.79
N VAL A 150 -16.48 6.31 3.68
CA VAL A 150 -15.71 6.41 2.41
C VAL A 150 -14.46 7.26 2.60
N THR A 151 -14.57 8.36 3.34
CA THR A 151 -13.41 9.21 3.67
C THR A 151 -12.39 8.43 4.52
N GLY A 152 -12.86 7.67 5.51
CA GLY A 152 -12.00 6.78 6.31
C GLY A 152 -11.29 5.72 5.46
N ALA A 153 -11.99 5.08 4.53
CA ALA A 153 -11.42 4.10 3.61
C ALA A 153 -10.36 4.72 2.69
N LEU A 154 -10.61 5.92 2.16
CA LEU A 154 -9.64 6.67 1.35
C LEU A 154 -8.38 7.02 2.13
N ILE A 155 -8.52 7.45 3.39
CA ILE A 155 -7.36 7.74 4.25
C ILE A 155 -6.55 6.46 4.49
N ALA A 156 -7.20 5.34 4.75
CA ALA A 156 -6.54 4.04 4.92
C ALA A 156 -5.81 3.58 3.64
N GLY A 157 -6.44 3.71 2.46
CA GLY A 157 -5.81 3.39 1.18
C GLY A 157 -4.64 4.31 0.83
N PHE A 158 -4.74 5.61 1.18
CA PHE A 158 -3.62 6.54 1.03
C PHE A 158 -2.44 6.17 1.94
N ALA A 159 -2.72 5.76 3.18
CA ALA A 159 -1.70 5.24 4.08
C ALA A 159 -1.05 3.96 3.51
N ALA A 160 -1.83 3.05 2.93
CA ALA A 160 -1.31 1.87 2.25
C ALA A 160 -0.36 2.24 1.09
N ALA A 161 -0.73 3.22 0.26
CA ALA A 161 0.11 3.71 -0.83
C ALA A 161 1.45 4.28 -0.33
N ILE A 162 1.44 5.04 0.79
CA ILE A 162 2.67 5.55 1.42
C ILE A 162 3.56 4.40 1.89
N ILE A 163 3.00 3.36 2.52
CA ILE A 163 3.76 2.21 3.01
C ILE A 163 4.43 1.47 1.84
N TYR A 164 3.70 1.27 0.72
CA TYR A 164 4.27 0.69 -0.50
C TYR A 164 5.38 1.56 -1.09
N PHE A 165 5.21 2.90 -1.07
CA PHE A 165 6.27 3.81 -1.51
C PHE A 165 7.54 3.67 -0.66
N LEU A 166 7.41 3.56 0.66
CA LEU A 166 8.54 3.33 1.57
C LEU A 166 9.22 1.96 1.33
N LEU A 167 8.44 0.91 1.00
CA LEU A 167 8.96 -0.41 0.61
C LEU A 167 9.83 -0.32 -0.65
N ILE A 168 9.33 0.36 -1.69
CA ILE A 168 10.05 0.57 -2.95
C ILE A 168 11.31 1.38 -2.69
N PHE A 169 11.21 2.49 -1.94
CA PHE A 169 12.34 3.35 -1.64
C PHE A 169 13.44 2.61 -0.88
N SER A 170 13.07 1.83 0.14
CA SER A 170 14.01 1.03 0.94
C SER A 170 14.76 0.01 0.07
N SER A 171 14.06 -0.57 -0.90
CA SER A 171 14.60 -1.60 -1.76
C SER A 171 15.48 -1.02 -2.87
N LEU A 172 15.12 0.15 -3.42
CA LEU A 172 15.95 0.92 -4.35
C LEU A 172 17.24 1.42 -3.68
N TYR A 173 17.14 1.97 -2.47
CA TYR A 173 18.30 2.39 -1.69
C TYR A 173 19.27 1.22 -1.45
N SER A 174 18.73 0.04 -1.16
CA SER A 174 19.56 -1.16 -1.02
C SER A 174 20.21 -1.58 -2.35
N ALA A 175 19.49 -1.51 -3.47
CA ALA A 175 20.05 -1.81 -4.79
C ALA A 175 21.20 -0.86 -5.15
N GLN A 176 21.04 0.43 -4.88
CA GLN A 176 22.05 1.45 -5.14
C GLN A 176 23.30 1.24 -4.28
N SER A 177 23.15 0.91 -3.00
CA SER A 177 24.28 0.62 -2.10
C SER A 177 25.12 -0.59 -2.56
N SER A 178 24.50 -1.55 -3.24
CA SER A 178 25.22 -2.69 -3.83
C SER A 178 25.96 -2.32 -5.12
N LEU A 179 25.51 -1.28 -5.83
CA LEU A 179 26.04 -0.87 -7.14
C LEU A 179 27.18 0.14 -7.03
N PHE A 180 27.20 0.96 -5.97
CA PHE A 180 28.29 1.89 -5.64
C PHE A 180 28.89 1.54 -4.27
N PRO A 181 29.77 0.53 -4.18
CA PRO A 181 30.60 0.38 -2.98
C PRO A 181 31.53 1.60 -2.91
N LEU A 182 31.35 2.46 -1.90
CA LEU A 182 32.27 3.56 -1.61
C LEU A 182 33.69 3.00 -1.48
N ASN A 183 34.56 3.45 -2.40
CA ASN A 183 35.99 3.16 -2.46
C ASN A 183 36.74 3.89 -1.34
#